data_AF-A0A382N187-F1
#
_entry.id   AF-A0A382N187-F1
#
_cell.length_a   1.000
_cell.length_b   1.000
_cell.length_c   1.000
_cell.angle_alpha   90.00
_cell.angle_beta   90.00
_cell.angle_gamma   90.00
#
_symmetry.space_group_name_H-M   'P 1'
#
loop_
_entity.id
_entity.type
_entity.pdbx_description
1 polymer ?
#
loop_
_entity_poly.entity_id
_entity_poly.type
_entity_poly.pdbx_seq_one_letter_code
_entity_poly.pdbx_strand_id
1 'polypeptide(L)'
;MSATLELAKSLISRASVTPDDNGCQALMIERLEKIGFTIYPLKFGDVDNFWAVHGNNGPIFSFAGHTDVVPAGDDDAWESNPFEP
;
A
#
# COMPACT_ATOMS: atom_id res chain seq x y z
N MET A 1 -9.56 4.68 17.80
CA MET A 1 -9.28 5.13 16.42
C MET A 1 -10.12 4.29 15.46
N SER A 2 -10.45 4.76 14.25
CA SER A 2 -11.15 3.92 13.26
C SER A 2 -10.17 2.98 12.54
N ALA A 3 -10.63 1.82 12.06
CA ALA A 3 -9.79 0.86 11.33
C ALA A 3 -9.16 1.46 10.06
N THR A 4 -9.83 2.43 9.43
CA THR A 4 -9.32 3.18 8.28
C THR A 4 -8.18 4.10 8.68
N LEU A 5 -8.31 4.83 9.80
CA LEU A 5 -7.26 5.74 10.27
C LEU A 5 -6.02 4.97 10.74
N GLU A 6 -6.19 3.83 11.40
CA GLU A 6 -5.08 2.94 11.77
C GLU A 6 -4.32 2.41 10.54
N LEU A 7 -5.05 1.99 9.50
CA LEU A 7 -4.44 1.54 8.25
C LEU A 7 -3.67 2.67 7.56
N ALA A 8 -4.28 3.86 7.48
CA ALA A 8 -3.65 5.02 6.85
C ALA A 8 -2.34 5.38 7.56
N LYS A 9 -2.33 5.46 8.90
CA LYS A 9 -1.11 5.71 9.68
C LYS A 9 -0.05 4.63 9.46
N SER A 10 -0.44 3.36 9.46
CA SER A 10 0.48 2.23 9.22
C SER A 10 1.08 2.20 7.82
N LEU A 11 0.42 2.81 6.83
CA LEU A 11 0.93 2.97 5.46
C LEU A 11 1.81 4.21 5.35
N ILE A 12 1.38 5.35 5.91
CA ILE A 12 2.17 6.60 5.91
C ILE A 12 3.50 6.39 6.65
N SER A 13 3.54 5.55 7.69
CA SER A 13 4.78 5.29 8.44
C SER A 13 5.84 4.48 7.67
N ARG A 14 5.59 4.15 6.40
CA ARG A 14 6.50 3.43 5.52
C ARG A 14 7.00 4.42 4.48
N ALA A 15 8.30 4.70 4.50
CA ALA A 15 8.92 5.64 3.56
C ALA A 15 9.07 5.03 2.16
N SER A 16 7.97 4.63 1.53
CA SER A 16 7.88 3.94 0.24
C SER A 16 8.22 4.87 -0.94
N VAL A 17 9.40 5.47 -0.96
CA VAL A 17 9.80 6.34 -2.08
C VAL A 17 9.98 5.50 -3.34
N THR A 18 9.42 5.94 -4.48
CA THR A 18 9.47 5.21 -5.75
C THR A 18 10.89 4.68 -6.07
N PRO A 19 11.07 3.39 -6.42
CA PRO A 19 10.06 2.34 -6.61
C PRO A 19 9.81 1.44 -5.38
N ASP A 20 10.36 1.79 -4.22
CA ASP A 20 10.37 0.91 -3.05
C ASP A 20 8.99 0.83 -2.38
N ASP A 21 8.43 -0.37 -2.27
CA ASP A 21 7.13 -0.57 -1.61
C ASP A 21 7.18 -0.42 -0.07
N ASN A 22 8.36 -0.66 0.53
CA ASN A 22 8.57 -0.69 1.99
C ASN A 22 7.48 -1.49 2.76
N GLY A 23 7.03 -2.59 2.14
CA GLY A 23 6.11 -3.57 2.67
C GLY A 23 4.64 -3.13 2.72
N CYS A 24 4.29 -1.97 2.14
CA CYS A 24 2.90 -1.50 2.04
C CYS A 24 2.00 -2.58 1.42
N GLN A 25 2.43 -3.19 0.31
CA GLN A 25 1.69 -4.26 -0.36
C GLN A 25 1.58 -5.50 0.52
N ALA A 26 2.65 -5.90 1.22
CA ALA A 26 2.61 -7.05 2.14
C ALA A 26 1.56 -6.87 3.26
N LEU A 27 1.46 -5.66 3.83
CA LEU A 27 0.44 -5.31 4.82
C LEU A 27 -0.98 -5.43 4.25
N MET A 28 -1.20 -4.92 3.03
CA MET A 28 -2.52 -4.99 2.38
C MET A 28 -2.88 -6.43 2.02
N ILE A 29 -1.94 -7.19 1.45
CA ILE A 29 -2.09 -8.60 1.08
C ILE A 29 -2.53 -9.42 2.29
N GLU A 30 -1.83 -9.33 3.43
CA GLU A 30 -2.17 -10.09 4.64
C GLU A 30 -3.61 -9.83 5.10
N ARG A 31 -4.08 -8.58 4.99
CA ARG A 31 -5.45 -8.21 5.37
C ARG A 31 -6.49 -8.72 4.38
N LEU A 32 -6.18 -8.69 3.09
CA LEU A 32 -7.07 -9.12 2.01
C LEU A 32 -7.21 -10.66 1.98
N GLU A 33 -6.12 -11.40 2.19
CA GLU A 33 -6.14 -12.86 2.29
C GLU A 33 -7.06 -13.34 3.43
N LYS A 34 -7.01 -12.67 4.59
CA LYS A 34 -7.87 -12.99 5.74
C LYS A 34 -9.36 -12.88 5.46
N ILE A 35 -9.76 -12.14 4.43
CA ILE A 35 -11.17 -12.00 4.02
C ILE A 35 -11.47 -12.64 2.66
N GLY A 36 -10.60 -13.56 2.20
CA GLY A 36 -10.88 -14.44 1.07
C GLY A 36 -10.49 -13.91 -0.31
N PHE A 37 -9.67 -12.87 -0.40
CA PHE A 37 -9.09 -12.48 -1.68
C PHE A 37 -8.02 -13.50 -2.11
N THR A 38 -8.04 -13.87 -3.38
CA THR A 38 -6.92 -14.54 -4.05
C THR A 38 -5.93 -13.49 -4.51
N ILE A 39 -4.65 -13.67 -4.16
CA ILE A 39 -3.59 -12.71 -4.45
C ILE A 39 -2.71 -13.24 -5.57
N TYR A 40 -2.43 -12.38 -6.54
CA TYR A 40 -1.51 -12.62 -7.64
C TYR A 40 -0.38 -11.59 -7.55
N PRO A 41 0.79 -11.95 -6.98
CA PRO A 41 1.96 -11.10 -7.01
C PRO A 41 2.48 -10.93 -8.44
N LEU A 42 2.82 -9.70 -8.80
CA LEU A 42 3.18 -9.28 -10.16
C LEU A 42 4.40 -8.35 -10.12
N LYS A 43 5.56 -8.89 -9.73
CA LYS A 43 6.82 -8.12 -9.71
C LYS A 43 7.42 -8.02 -11.10
N PHE A 44 7.74 -6.80 -11.54
CA PHE A 44 8.39 -6.53 -12.83
C PHE A 44 9.59 -5.62 -12.62
N GLY A 45 10.80 -6.15 -12.83
CA GLY A 45 12.02 -5.45 -12.46
C GLY A 45 12.01 -5.11 -10.97
N ASP A 46 12.23 -3.83 -10.66
CA ASP A 46 12.25 -3.33 -9.28
C ASP A 46 10.87 -2.99 -8.71
N VAL A 47 9.82 -2.99 -9.54
CA VAL A 47 8.47 -2.56 -9.13
C VAL A 47 7.66 -3.76 -8.65
N ASP A 48 7.22 -3.68 -7.39
CA ASP A 48 6.24 -4.60 -6.82
C ASP A 48 4.82 -4.19 -7.22
N ASN A 49 4.03 -5.17 -7.67
CA ASN A 49 2.59 -5.00 -7.89
C ASN A 49 1.88 -6.25 -7.34
N PHE A 50 0.60 -6.12 -7.01
CA PHE A 50 -0.26 -7.27 -6.78
C PHE A 50 -1.65 -7.03 -7.34
N TRP A 51 -2.28 -8.11 -7.78
CA TRP A 51 -3.68 -8.14 -8.18
C TRP A 51 -4.44 -8.99 -7.17
N ALA A 52 -5.49 -8.43 -6.54
CA ALA A 52 -6.29 -9.11 -5.54
C ALA A 52 -7.72 -9.28 -6.04
N VAL A 53 -8.21 -10.52 -6.04
CA VAL A 53 -9.55 -10.86 -6.56
C VAL A 53 -10.37 -11.55 -5.50
N HIS A 54 -11.60 -11.08 -5.28
CA HIS A 54 -12.61 -11.77 -4.48
C HIS A 54 -13.85 -12.06 -5.33
N GLY A 55 -14.21 -13.34 -5.47
CA GLY A 55 -15.24 -13.82 -6.39
C GLY A 55 -14.67 -14.37 -7.71
N ASN A 56 -15.52 -14.99 -8.53
CA ASN A 56 -15.11 -15.73 -9.73
C ASN A 56 -16.04 -15.56 -10.95
N ASN A 57 -17.02 -14.66 -10.87
CA ASN A 57 -17.99 -14.41 -11.95
C ASN A 57 -18.57 -12.99 -11.85
N GLY A 58 -19.14 -12.50 -12.95
CA GLY A 58 -19.81 -11.21 -13.04
C GLY A 58 -18.91 -10.05 -13.49
N PRO A 59 -19.42 -8.82 -13.49
CA PRO A 59 -18.63 -7.64 -13.83
C PRO A 59 -17.51 -7.42 -12.79
N ILE A 60 -16.32 -7.06 -13.26
CA ILE A 60 -15.19 -6.74 -12.39
C ILE A 60 -15.30 -5.28 -11.97
N PHE A 61 -15.43 -5.06 -10.66
CA PHE A 61 -15.23 -3.76 -10.04
C PHE A 61 -13.86 -3.74 -9.36
N SER A 62 -13.02 -2.75 -9.67
CA SER A 62 -11.63 -2.68 -9.20
C SER A 62 -11.33 -1.36 -8.53
N PHE A 63 -10.66 -1.44 -7.37
CA PHE A 63 -9.87 -0.33 -6.85
C PHE A 63 -8.47 -0.39 -7.45
N ALA A 64 -7.91 0.75 -7.82
CA ALA A 64 -6.54 0.87 -8.31
C ALA A 64 -5.88 2.07 -7.61
N GLY A 65 -4.59 1.94 -7.33
CA GLY A 65 -3.81 2.94 -6.62
C GLY A 65 -2.34 2.55 -6.63
N HIS A 66 -1.53 3.30 -5.89
CA HIS A 66 -0.10 3.11 -5.78
C HIS A 66 0.31 3.22 -4.30
N THR A 67 1.39 2.53 -3.92
CA THR A 67 1.94 2.57 -2.55
C THR A 67 3.15 3.48 -2.44
N ASP A 68 3.80 3.77 -3.56
CA ASP A 68 4.96 4.62 -3.59
C ASP A 68 4.60 6.10 -3.46
N VAL A 69 5.54 6.87 -2.94
CA VAL A 69 5.45 8.31 -2.76
C VAL A 69 6.68 9.01 -3.35
N VAL A 70 6.58 10.31 -3.53
CA VAL A 70 7.73 11.13 -3.92
C VAL A 70 8.70 11.31 -2.75
N PRO A 71 9.98 11.66 -3.00
CA PRO A 71 10.90 12.05 -1.94
C PRO A 71 10.34 13.19 -1.08
N ALA A 72 10.53 13.13 0.24
CA ALA A 72 9.97 14.10 1.18
C ALA A 72 10.64 15.49 1.14
N GLY A 73 11.84 15.58 0.57
CA GLY A 73 12.63 16.81 0.51
C GLY A 73 13.47 17.02 1.77
N ASP A 74 13.53 18.27 2.23
CA ASP A 74 14.29 18.67 3.42
C ASP A 74 13.45 18.43 4.69
N ASP A 75 13.96 17.60 5.61
CA ASP A 75 13.28 17.25 6.85
C ASP A 75 13.05 18.47 7.75
N ASP A 76 13.95 19.47 7.72
CA ASP A 76 13.82 20.69 8.52
C ASP A 76 12.71 21.63 8.01
N ALA A 77 12.19 21.39 6.80
CA ALA A 77 11.06 22.13 6.23
C ALA A 77 9.69 21.60 6.72
N TRP A 78 9.66 20.45 7.40
CA TRP A 78 8.44 19.85 7.92
C TRP A 78 8.21 20.19 9.40
N GLU A 79 6.96 20.50 9.77
CA GLU A 79 6.59 20.72 11.18
C GLU A 79 6.58 19.41 12.00
N SER A 80 6.38 18.28 11.31
CA SER A 80 6.38 16.92 11.86
C SER A 80 7.04 15.97 10.86
N ASN A 81 7.74 14.94 11.34
CA ASN A 81 8.40 13.96 10.46
C ASN A 81 7.40 13.41 9.41
N PRO A 82 7.72 13.46 8.10
CA PRO A 82 6.81 13.10 7.02
C PRO A 82 6.31 11.65 7.06
N PHE A 83 7.00 10.78 7.81
CA PHE A 83 6.65 9.38 7.98
C PHE A 83 6.33 9.01 9.45
N GLU A 84 5.98 9.99 10.30
CA GLU A 84 5.46 9.75 11.67
C GLU A 84 4.05 10.38 11.85
N PRO A 85 2.98 9.64 11.48
CA PRO A 85 1.61 10.17 11.40
C PRO A 85 0.76 10.09 12.68
#